data_AF-A0A085WW18-F1
#
_entry.id   AF-A0A085WW18-F1
#
_cell.length_a   1.000
_cell.length_b   1.000
_cell.length_c   1.000
_cell.angle_alpha   90.00
_cell.angle_beta   90.00
_cell.angle_gamma   90.00
#
_symmetry.space_group_name_H-M   'P 1'
#
loop_
_entity.id
_entity.type
_entity.pdbx_description
1 polymer ?
#
loop_
_entity_poly.entity_id
_entity_poly.type
_entity_poly.pdbx_seq_one_letter_code
_entity_poly.pdbx_strand_id
1 'polypeptide(L)'
;MLIRYSDWKRPTDDVYAFRLRTAAGAAEPGAFIPALPGVGTQSDIRDVLRRVLADGEAERFERQIDRWSGPEDVVGEAREKPYAGQQHTFEERSPSDTLTMADVDAVLRGIVLVLRGSSGATDYVLRDHHMLDVALYHYWTTGELPSALFHADRHSDWCKDSYLEARRPQQAATWWALIEGLKRPSTGAPVLSERAVFFTTAAAERSSRMSGRDIGASVRVPGFLDPEGLRWPQVLEQPGATEADWVSLDLDFFQPSPQLRVSKGLLRDARFQGLLSGARVRVFVLSPQFTNGGDRIDPWVIQGHLHSSLRLLNLLRRPLRLGVPQA
;
A
#
# COMPACT_ATOMS: atom_id res chain seq x y z
N MET A 1 34.41 8.51 -5.29
CA MET A 1 33.69 8.73 -6.55
C MET A 1 32.27 8.23 -6.34
N LEU A 2 31.30 9.12 -6.08
CA LEU A 2 29.90 8.73 -5.95
C LEU A 2 29.36 8.41 -7.34
N ILE A 3 29.05 7.14 -7.59
CA ILE A 3 28.27 6.75 -8.75
C ILE A 3 26.88 7.35 -8.55
N ARG A 4 26.38 8.15 -9.51
CA ARG A 4 25.06 8.75 -9.40
C ARG A 4 24.03 7.66 -9.67
N TYR A 5 22.92 7.68 -8.94
CA TYR A 5 21.81 6.73 -9.09
C TYR A 5 21.20 6.69 -10.51
N SER A 6 21.43 7.74 -11.31
CA SER A 6 21.12 7.80 -12.74
C SER A 6 21.90 6.79 -13.60
N ASP A 7 23.01 6.27 -13.08
CA ASP A 7 24.00 5.52 -13.85
C ASP A 7 23.78 3.99 -13.78
N TRP A 8 22.78 3.54 -13.00
CA TRP A 8 22.38 2.14 -12.87
C TRP A 8 21.13 1.92 -13.72
N LYS A 9 21.17 0.95 -14.65
CA LYS A 9 20.00 0.55 -15.45
C LYS A 9 18.84 0.27 -14.51
N ARG A 10 17.86 1.16 -14.53
CA ARG A 10 16.65 1.00 -13.74
C ARG A 10 15.86 -0.15 -14.38
N PRO A 11 15.11 -0.94 -13.59
CA PRO A 11 14.07 -1.81 -14.14
C PRO A 11 13.02 -1.04 -14.95
N THR A 12 13.02 0.29 -14.94
CA THR A 12 12.21 1.10 -15.86
C THR A 12 12.76 1.13 -17.30
N ASP A 13 13.78 0.32 -17.63
CA ASP A 13 14.09 -0.07 -19.01
C ASP A 13 12.79 -0.55 -19.70
N ASP A 14 12.64 -0.31 -21.01
CA ASP A 14 11.40 -0.41 -21.81
C ASP A 14 10.44 -1.57 -21.47
N VAL A 15 10.98 -2.69 -20.98
CA VAL A 15 10.28 -3.93 -20.58
C VAL A 15 9.23 -3.75 -19.48
N TYR A 16 9.34 -2.74 -18.61
CA TYR A 16 8.34 -2.46 -17.55
C TYR A 16 7.64 -1.11 -17.70
N ALA A 17 7.77 -0.48 -18.86
CA ALA A 17 7.11 0.79 -19.19
C ALA A 17 5.68 0.59 -19.72
N PHE A 18 4.71 0.27 -18.87
CA PHE A 18 3.33 -0.03 -19.31
C PHE A 18 2.53 1.25 -19.59
N ARG A 19 2.00 1.37 -20.80
CA ARG A 19 1.24 2.57 -21.21
C ARG A 19 -0.23 2.46 -20.82
N LEU A 20 -0.74 3.49 -20.18
CA LEU A 20 -2.16 3.65 -19.91
C LEU A 20 -2.91 4.14 -21.15
N ARG A 21 -4.19 3.76 -21.28
CA ARG A 21 -5.17 4.42 -22.15
C ARG A 21 -5.64 5.70 -21.50
N THR A 22 -6.07 6.66 -22.31
CA THR A 22 -6.69 7.89 -21.82
C THR A 22 -8.03 7.58 -21.15
N ALA A 23 -8.24 8.12 -19.96
CA ALA A 23 -9.56 8.22 -19.35
C ALA A 23 -10.30 9.42 -19.98
N ALA A 24 -11.16 9.16 -20.96
CA ALA A 24 -11.93 10.19 -21.64
C ALA A 24 -13.34 9.69 -21.99
N GLY A 25 -14.23 10.63 -22.31
CA GLY A 25 -15.58 10.30 -22.78
C GLY A 25 -15.55 9.50 -24.10
N ALA A 26 -16.72 9.00 -24.51
CA ALA A 26 -16.90 8.13 -25.69
C ALA A 26 -16.39 8.69 -27.04
N ALA A 27 -15.95 9.95 -27.07
CA ALA A 27 -15.54 10.66 -28.28
C ALA A 27 -14.07 10.44 -28.68
N GLU A 28 -13.21 9.92 -27.78
CA GLU A 28 -11.80 9.70 -28.08
C GLU A 28 -11.51 8.24 -28.46
N PRO A 29 -11.04 7.96 -29.70
CA PRO A 29 -10.69 6.61 -30.11
C PRO A 29 -9.59 6.00 -29.22
N GLY A 30 -9.86 4.82 -28.66
CA GLY A 30 -8.92 4.11 -27.80
C GLY A 30 -8.90 4.58 -26.34
N ALA A 31 -9.70 5.59 -25.97
CA ALA A 31 -9.94 5.96 -24.58
C ALA A 31 -10.87 4.95 -23.88
N PHE A 32 -10.83 4.92 -22.56
CA PHE A 32 -11.84 4.25 -21.74
C PHE A 32 -12.66 5.28 -20.97
N ILE A 33 -13.92 4.93 -20.70
CA ILE A 33 -14.81 5.73 -19.86
C ILE A 33 -14.67 5.21 -18.42
N PRO A 34 -14.33 6.07 -17.45
CA PRO A 34 -14.32 5.66 -16.06
C PRO A 34 -15.67 5.07 -15.64
N ALA A 35 -15.64 3.95 -14.95
CA ALA A 35 -16.84 3.22 -14.57
C ALA A 35 -16.78 2.89 -13.08
N LEU A 36 -17.72 3.46 -12.31
CA LEU A 36 -17.86 3.19 -10.89
C LEU A 36 -18.80 1.99 -10.68
N PRO A 37 -18.31 0.83 -10.20
CA PRO A 37 -19.17 -0.32 -9.98
C PRO A 37 -20.10 -0.10 -8.79
N GLY A 38 -21.27 -0.74 -8.81
CA GLY A 38 -22.22 -0.67 -7.70
C GLY A 38 -21.75 -1.47 -6.48
N VAL A 39 -22.23 -1.12 -5.29
CA VAL A 39 -21.96 -1.87 -4.06
C VAL A 39 -22.32 -3.35 -4.22
N GLY A 40 -21.43 -4.23 -3.75
CA GLY A 40 -21.51 -5.68 -3.89
C GLY A 40 -20.95 -6.21 -5.21
N THR A 41 -20.52 -5.33 -6.13
CA THR A 41 -19.88 -5.76 -7.37
C THR A 41 -18.45 -6.21 -7.11
N GLN A 42 -18.11 -7.39 -7.63
CA GLN A 42 -16.76 -7.88 -7.68
C GLN A 42 -16.19 -7.69 -9.09
N SER A 43 -14.97 -7.20 -9.16
CA SER A 43 -14.23 -6.98 -10.41
C SER A 43 -12.91 -7.72 -10.36
N ASP A 44 -12.58 -8.42 -11.44
CA ASP A 44 -11.26 -9.03 -11.60
C ASP A 44 -10.27 -7.99 -12.14
N ILE A 45 -9.16 -7.79 -11.45
CA ILE A 45 -8.14 -6.84 -11.87
C ILE A 45 -7.62 -7.10 -13.28
N ARG A 46 -7.58 -8.36 -13.73
CA ARG A 46 -7.10 -8.72 -15.07
C ARG A 46 -8.03 -8.17 -16.17
N ASP A 47 -9.32 -8.08 -15.89
CA ASP A 47 -10.28 -7.44 -16.80
C ASP A 47 -10.15 -5.92 -16.77
N VAL A 48 -9.85 -5.36 -15.60
CA VAL A 48 -9.57 -3.93 -15.46
C VAL A 48 -8.31 -3.55 -16.24
N LEU A 49 -7.23 -4.32 -16.15
CA LEU A 49 -6.00 -4.11 -16.90
C LEU A 49 -6.24 -4.01 -18.40
N ARG A 50 -7.05 -4.90 -18.97
CA ARG A 50 -7.40 -4.88 -20.39
C ARG A 50 -8.16 -3.60 -20.80
N ARG A 51 -8.85 -2.97 -19.86
CA ARG A 51 -9.60 -1.72 -20.09
C ARG A 51 -8.71 -0.48 -19.98
N VAL A 52 -7.77 -0.47 -19.04
CA VAL A 52 -6.99 0.75 -18.73
C VAL A 52 -5.59 0.78 -19.32
N LEU A 53 -5.01 -0.35 -19.68
CA LEU A 53 -3.73 -0.41 -20.36
C LEU A 53 -3.90 -0.41 -21.88
N ALA A 54 -2.96 0.18 -22.60
CA ALA A 54 -2.98 0.23 -24.07
C ALA A 54 -2.97 -1.19 -24.67
N ASP A 55 -3.30 -1.31 -25.97
CA ASP A 55 -3.41 -2.62 -26.63
C ASP A 55 -2.11 -3.44 -26.46
N GLY A 56 -2.24 -4.70 -26.01
CA GLY A 56 -1.13 -5.62 -25.77
C GLY A 56 -0.37 -5.40 -24.45
N GLU A 57 -0.63 -4.30 -23.75
CA GLU A 57 0.06 -3.96 -22.50
C GLU A 57 -0.44 -4.79 -21.32
N ALA A 58 -1.73 -5.16 -21.29
CA ALA A 58 -2.28 -6.01 -20.24
C ALA A 58 -1.65 -7.42 -20.25
N GLU A 59 -1.52 -8.03 -21.43
CA GLU A 59 -0.89 -9.33 -21.56
C GLU A 59 0.62 -9.25 -21.27
N ARG A 60 1.26 -8.12 -21.59
CA ARG A 60 2.65 -7.88 -21.22
C ARG A 60 2.80 -7.75 -19.71
N PHE A 61 1.93 -6.99 -19.06
CA PHE A 61 1.89 -6.80 -17.61
C PHE A 61 1.79 -8.15 -16.89
N GLU A 62 0.80 -8.97 -17.27
CA GLU A 62 0.59 -10.31 -16.68
C GLU A 62 1.78 -11.26 -16.89
N ARG A 63 2.53 -11.12 -18.00
CA ARG A 63 3.73 -11.94 -18.25
C ARG A 63 4.97 -11.45 -17.50
N GLN A 64 5.06 -10.16 -17.24
CA GLN A 64 6.28 -9.54 -16.71
C GLN A 64 6.23 -9.34 -15.19
N ILE A 65 5.05 -9.15 -14.61
CA ILE A 65 4.87 -8.93 -13.18
C ILE A 65 4.29 -10.19 -12.54
N ASP A 66 4.88 -10.61 -11.43
CA ASP A 66 4.34 -11.66 -10.60
C ASP A 66 3.51 -11.06 -9.46
N ARG A 67 2.24 -11.46 -9.36
CA ARG A 67 1.44 -11.22 -8.16
C ARG A 67 1.86 -12.24 -7.11
N TRP A 68 2.36 -11.72 -5.99
CA TRP A 68 2.87 -12.54 -4.92
C TRP A 68 1.72 -13.39 -4.34
N SER A 69 1.94 -14.70 -4.26
CA SER A 69 1.20 -15.58 -3.35
C SER A 69 2.10 -15.81 -2.14
N GLY A 70 1.78 -15.17 -1.03
CA GLY A 70 2.57 -15.18 0.20
C GLY A 70 2.98 -16.58 0.67
N PRO A 71 4.26 -16.86 1.04
CA PRO A 71 4.59 -18.09 1.78
C PRO A 71 3.84 -18.21 3.13
N GLU A 72 3.36 -17.09 3.66
CA GLU A 72 2.57 -16.92 4.88
C GLU A 72 1.10 -17.39 4.79
N ASP A 73 0.71 -17.97 3.65
CA ASP A 73 -0.58 -18.62 3.49
C ASP A 73 -0.74 -19.89 4.35
N VAL A 74 0.34 -20.39 4.95
CA VAL A 74 0.38 -21.60 5.78
C VAL A 74 -0.02 -21.31 7.23
N VAL A 75 -1.11 -21.92 7.70
CA VAL A 75 -1.62 -21.79 9.07
C VAL A 75 -1.55 -23.15 9.79
N GLY A 76 -1.09 -23.13 11.06
CA GLY A 76 -1.10 -24.29 11.95
C GLY A 76 -0.04 -25.36 11.67
N GLU A 77 0.07 -26.35 12.58
CA GLU A 77 1.04 -27.45 12.49
C GLU A 77 0.76 -28.39 11.30
N ALA A 78 -0.50 -28.43 10.83
CA ALA A 78 -0.95 -29.24 9.70
C ALA A 78 -0.57 -28.64 8.32
N ARG A 79 0.07 -27.46 8.29
CA ARG A 79 0.47 -26.73 7.07
C ARG A 79 -0.70 -26.42 6.11
N GLU A 80 -1.90 -26.20 6.64
CA GLU A 80 -3.05 -25.83 5.81
C GLU A 80 -2.80 -24.48 5.16
N LYS A 81 -3.24 -24.29 3.90
CA LYS A 81 -3.06 -23.03 3.19
C LYS A 81 -4.38 -22.30 2.89
N PRO A 82 -5.15 -21.88 3.90
CA PRO A 82 -6.49 -21.31 3.69
C PRO A 82 -6.48 -19.98 2.91
N TYR A 83 -5.32 -19.32 2.85
CA TYR A 83 -5.11 -18.05 2.15
C TYR A 83 -4.31 -18.20 0.85
N ALA A 84 -3.98 -19.44 0.44
CA ALA A 84 -3.30 -19.71 -0.84
C ALA A 84 -4.11 -19.18 -2.01
N GLY A 85 -3.67 -18.06 -2.56
CA GLY A 85 -4.36 -17.38 -3.65
C GLY A 85 -3.67 -16.07 -4.03
N GLN A 86 -3.80 -15.72 -5.30
CA GLN A 86 -3.41 -14.39 -5.79
C GLN A 86 -4.57 -13.41 -5.55
N GLN A 87 -4.23 -12.21 -5.11
CA GLN A 87 -5.19 -11.14 -4.89
C GLN A 87 -5.60 -10.51 -6.24
N HIS A 88 -6.71 -11.00 -6.81
CA HIS A 88 -7.24 -10.53 -8.09
C HIS A 88 -8.56 -9.76 -7.98
N THR A 89 -9.30 -9.98 -6.90
CA THR A 89 -10.69 -9.52 -6.81
C THR A 89 -10.75 -8.20 -6.05
N PHE A 90 -11.39 -7.21 -6.66
CA PHE A 90 -11.77 -5.96 -6.01
C PHE A 90 -13.29 -5.98 -5.76
N GLU A 91 -13.72 -5.75 -4.53
CA GLU A 91 -15.13 -5.71 -4.17
C GLU A 91 -15.53 -4.32 -3.66
N GLU A 92 -16.47 -3.69 -4.36
CA GLU A 92 -17.07 -2.43 -3.90
C GLU A 92 -17.97 -2.71 -2.70
N ARG A 93 -17.65 -2.13 -1.55
CA ARG A 93 -18.41 -2.28 -0.31
C ARG A 93 -19.02 -0.96 0.10
N SER A 94 -20.18 -1.03 0.73
CA SER A 94 -20.78 0.15 1.35
C SER A 94 -19.80 0.72 2.38
N PRO A 95 -19.59 2.05 2.43
CA PRO A 95 -18.76 2.68 3.45
C PRO A 95 -19.41 2.50 4.82
N SER A 96 -19.09 1.40 5.49
CA SER A 96 -19.43 1.18 6.89
C SER A 96 -18.37 1.83 7.78
N ASP A 97 -18.84 2.46 8.86
CA ASP A 97 -18.02 2.99 9.95
C ASP A 97 -17.23 1.90 10.70
N THR A 98 -17.62 0.64 10.52
CA THR A 98 -17.00 -0.50 11.20
C THR A 98 -16.94 -1.71 10.27
N LEU A 99 -15.72 -2.17 10.00
CA LEU A 99 -15.42 -3.48 9.42
C LEU A 99 -15.52 -4.56 10.49
N THR A 100 -15.81 -5.76 10.05
CA THR A 100 -16.03 -6.96 10.84
C THR A 100 -14.91 -7.98 10.62
N MET A 101 -14.93 -9.07 11.37
CA MET A 101 -14.01 -10.19 11.14
C MET A 101 -14.25 -10.88 9.80
N ALA A 102 -15.47 -10.85 9.26
CA ALA A 102 -15.77 -11.41 7.94
C ALA A 102 -15.07 -10.59 6.83
N ASP A 103 -14.98 -9.27 7.02
CA ASP A 103 -14.25 -8.40 6.09
C ASP A 103 -12.75 -8.70 6.13
N VAL A 104 -12.18 -8.92 7.32
CA VAL A 104 -10.77 -9.33 7.46
C VAL A 104 -10.50 -10.69 6.82
N ASP A 105 -11.36 -11.68 7.04
CA ASP A 105 -11.22 -13.00 6.41
C ASP A 105 -11.29 -12.91 4.88
N ALA A 106 -12.20 -12.08 4.33
CA ALA A 106 -12.28 -11.81 2.90
C ALA A 106 -10.98 -11.21 2.36
N VAL A 107 -10.40 -10.22 3.06
CA VAL A 107 -9.12 -9.63 2.69
C VAL A 107 -8.00 -10.65 2.67
N LEU A 108 -7.88 -11.45 3.73
CA LEU A 108 -6.84 -12.47 3.82
C LEU A 108 -6.98 -13.57 2.76
N ARG A 109 -8.19 -13.82 2.26
CA ARG A 109 -8.46 -14.70 1.11
C ARG A 109 -8.17 -14.05 -0.25
N GLY A 110 -7.64 -12.82 -0.28
CA GLY A 110 -7.22 -12.14 -1.50
C GLY A 110 -8.31 -11.27 -2.14
N ILE A 111 -9.31 -10.82 -1.38
CA ILE A 111 -10.30 -9.83 -1.84
C ILE A 111 -9.86 -8.43 -1.38
N VAL A 112 -9.60 -7.53 -2.31
CA VAL A 112 -9.42 -6.11 -2.02
C VAL A 112 -10.78 -5.47 -1.75
N LEU A 113 -10.99 -4.96 -0.54
CA LEU A 113 -12.21 -4.21 -0.23
C LEU A 113 -12.03 -2.76 -0.65
N VAL A 114 -12.97 -2.25 -1.44
CA VAL A 114 -13.02 -0.85 -1.89
C VAL A 114 -14.17 -0.15 -1.18
N LEU A 115 -13.85 0.84 -0.34
CA LEU A 115 -14.82 1.52 0.51
C LEU A 115 -14.78 3.02 0.20
N ARG A 116 -15.82 3.52 -0.46
CA ARG A 116 -15.87 4.89 -0.93
C ARG A 116 -16.68 5.76 0.02
N GLY A 117 -16.00 6.66 0.71
CA GLY A 117 -16.62 7.61 1.63
C GLY A 117 -17.42 8.68 0.89
N SER A 118 -18.40 9.27 1.58
CA SER A 118 -19.20 10.39 1.08
C SER A 118 -18.39 11.67 0.82
N SER A 119 -17.20 11.79 1.41
CA SER A 119 -16.25 12.88 1.19
C SER A 119 -15.47 12.76 -0.13
N GLY A 120 -15.67 11.68 -0.90
CA GLY A 120 -14.88 11.38 -2.09
C GLY A 120 -13.58 10.60 -1.81
N ALA A 121 -13.24 10.39 -0.53
CA ALA A 121 -12.11 9.55 -0.16
C ALA A 121 -12.40 8.06 -0.43
N THR A 122 -11.40 7.31 -0.90
CA THR A 122 -11.52 5.86 -1.12
C THR A 122 -10.52 5.10 -0.25
N ASP A 123 -11.02 4.15 0.54
CA ASP A 123 -10.18 3.19 1.25
C ASP A 123 -10.05 1.90 0.46
N TYR A 124 -8.82 1.43 0.30
CA TYR A 124 -8.51 0.09 -0.14
C TYR A 124 -7.98 -0.69 1.05
N VAL A 125 -8.62 -1.82 1.37
CA VAL A 125 -8.13 -2.77 2.38
C VAL A 125 -7.74 -4.05 1.65
N LEU A 126 -6.48 -4.45 1.78
CA LEU A 126 -5.89 -5.53 1.01
C LEU A 126 -4.86 -6.29 1.83
N ARG A 127 -4.48 -7.49 1.37
CA ARG A 127 -3.56 -8.38 2.08
C ARG A 127 -2.09 -8.06 1.79
N ASP A 128 -1.78 -7.82 0.52
CA ASP A 128 -0.44 -7.56 0.00
C ASP A 128 -0.39 -6.21 -0.71
N HIS A 129 0.78 -5.54 -0.73
CA HIS A 129 1.00 -4.25 -1.40
C HIS A 129 0.97 -4.32 -2.94
N HIS A 130 -0.15 -4.79 -3.50
CA HIS A 130 -0.42 -4.70 -4.93
C HIS A 130 -0.83 -3.26 -5.31
N MET A 131 0.04 -2.29 -5.02
CA MET A 131 -0.21 -0.86 -5.23
C MET A 131 -0.42 -0.50 -6.70
N LEU A 132 0.13 -1.28 -7.64
CA LEU A 132 -0.14 -1.07 -9.07
C LEU A 132 -1.57 -1.46 -9.39
N ASP A 133 -2.02 -2.61 -8.90
CA ASP A 133 -3.39 -3.06 -9.09
C ASP A 133 -4.38 -2.05 -8.46
N VAL A 134 -4.07 -1.49 -7.28
CA VAL A 134 -4.85 -0.39 -6.68
C VAL A 134 -4.86 0.85 -7.56
N ALA A 135 -3.71 1.29 -8.07
CA ALA A 135 -3.60 2.46 -8.95
C ALA A 135 -4.42 2.28 -10.24
N LEU A 136 -4.34 1.10 -10.85
CA LEU A 136 -5.03 0.76 -12.10
C LEU A 136 -6.54 0.62 -11.88
N TYR A 137 -6.95 0.00 -10.77
CA TYR A 137 -8.36 -0.06 -10.38
C TYR A 137 -8.92 1.32 -10.08
N HIS A 138 -8.21 2.14 -9.30
CA HIS A 138 -8.64 3.50 -9.00
C HIS A 138 -8.80 4.31 -10.30
N TYR A 139 -7.79 4.28 -11.17
CA TYR A 139 -7.80 4.94 -12.47
C TYR A 139 -8.96 4.49 -13.35
N TRP A 140 -9.26 3.20 -13.37
CA TRP A 140 -10.43 2.68 -14.08
C TRP A 140 -11.74 3.29 -13.57
N THR A 141 -11.88 3.45 -12.25
CA THR A 141 -13.14 3.91 -11.65
C THR A 141 -13.31 5.42 -11.64
N THR A 142 -12.22 6.20 -11.60
CA THR A 142 -12.27 7.66 -11.45
C THR A 142 -11.62 8.45 -12.58
N GLY A 143 -10.72 7.81 -13.34
CA GLY A 143 -9.82 8.51 -14.26
C GLY A 143 -8.70 9.29 -13.55
N GLU A 144 -8.58 9.19 -12.23
CA GLU A 144 -7.56 9.87 -11.44
C GLU A 144 -6.34 8.97 -11.17
N LEU A 145 -5.17 9.58 -11.09
CA LEU A 145 -3.88 8.93 -10.80
C LEU A 145 -3.21 9.68 -9.63
N PRO A 146 -2.39 9.00 -8.82
CA PRO A 146 -1.68 9.66 -7.72
C PRO A 146 -0.81 10.82 -8.20
N SER A 147 -0.76 11.88 -7.42
CA SER A 147 0.19 12.99 -7.61
C SER A 147 1.40 12.85 -6.67
N ALA A 148 1.15 12.37 -5.45
CA ALA A 148 2.14 12.09 -4.42
C ALA A 148 1.62 10.99 -3.47
N LEU A 149 2.54 10.19 -2.94
CA LEU A 149 2.24 9.06 -2.06
C LEU A 149 3.05 9.17 -0.78
N PHE A 150 2.37 9.18 0.36
CA PHE A 150 3.01 8.91 1.64
C PHE A 150 2.88 7.42 1.96
N HIS A 151 3.99 6.72 2.12
CA HIS A 151 4.01 5.29 2.41
C HIS A 151 4.76 5.02 3.72
N ALA A 152 4.14 4.20 4.57
CA ALA A 152 4.73 3.78 5.83
C ALA A 152 4.69 2.27 5.97
N ASP A 153 5.87 1.67 6.02
CA ASP A 153 6.09 0.23 6.04
C ASP A 153 7.45 -0.09 6.71
N ARG A 154 7.53 -1.23 7.38
CA ARG A 154 8.78 -1.81 7.86
C ARG A 154 9.69 -2.24 6.71
N HIS A 155 9.09 -2.80 5.68
CA HIS A 155 9.77 -3.22 4.48
C HIS A 155 9.94 -2.00 3.59
N SER A 156 11.12 -1.88 3.00
CA SER A 156 11.35 -0.77 2.07
C SER A 156 10.56 -0.92 0.78
N ASP A 157 10.05 -2.15 0.53
CA ASP A 157 9.62 -2.66 -0.77
C ASP A 157 10.55 -2.27 -1.92
N TRP A 158 11.80 -1.91 -1.58
CA TRP A 158 12.78 -1.29 -2.46
C TRP A 158 13.41 -2.34 -3.39
N CYS A 159 13.22 -3.62 -3.09
CA CYS A 159 14.13 -4.74 -3.33
C CYS A 159 15.09 -4.60 -4.52
N LYS A 160 16.16 -3.82 -4.36
CA LYS A 160 17.14 -3.52 -5.42
C LYS A 160 18.18 -4.61 -5.65
N ASP A 161 18.40 -5.50 -4.69
CA ASP A 161 19.64 -6.31 -4.67
C ASP A 161 19.45 -7.77 -5.13
N SER A 162 18.23 -8.25 -5.40
CA SER A 162 18.02 -9.62 -5.93
C SER A 162 16.72 -9.84 -6.69
N TYR A 163 15.65 -9.09 -6.39
CA TYR A 163 14.35 -9.25 -7.06
C TYR A 163 14.22 -8.43 -8.36
N LEU A 164 14.97 -7.33 -8.51
CA LEU A 164 15.04 -6.61 -9.79
C LEU A 164 15.90 -7.34 -10.84
N GLU A 165 16.77 -8.24 -10.39
CA GLU A 165 17.48 -9.19 -11.27
C GLU A 165 16.63 -10.44 -11.55
N ALA A 166 15.56 -10.66 -10.79
CA ALA A 166 14.60 -11.70 -11.10
C ALA A 166 13.90 -11.37 -12.42
N ARG A 167 13.79 -12.37 -13.31
CA ARG A 167 13.17 -12.21 -14.63
C ARG A 167 11.71 -11.72 -14.57
N ARG A 168 11.06 -11.86 -13.42
CA ARG A 168 9.69 -11.39 -13.12
C ARG A 168 9.66 -10.82 -11.69
N PRO A 169 9.59 -9.50 -11.50
CA PRO A 169 9.50 -8.89 -10.18
C PRO A 169 8.17 -9.20 -9.49
N GLN A 170 8.23 -9.41 -8.17
CA GLN A 170 7.06 -9.58 -7.32
C GLN A 170 6.47 -8.21 -6.99
N GLN A 171 5.20 -7.98 -7.34
CA GLN A 171 4.58 -6.66 -7.22
C GLN A 171 4.65 -6.12 -5.79
N ALA A 172 4.24 -6.90 -4.79
CA ALA A 172 4.19 -6.45 -3.40
C ALA A 172 5.56 -6.08 -2.81
N ALA A 173 6.68 -6.59 -3.35
CA ALA A 173 8.03 -6.28 -2.88
C ALA A 173 8.79 -5.28 -3.76
N THR A 174 8.17 -4.77 -4.84
CA THR A 174 8.83 -3.89 -5.83
C THR A 174 7.91 -2.81 -6.42
N TRP A 175 6.73 -2.60 -5.83
CA TRP A 175 5.64 -1.82 -6.43
C TRP A 175 6.03 -0.38 -6.77
N TRP A 176 6.83 0.27 -5.93
CA TRP A 176 7.30 1.63 -6.09
C TRP A 176 8.25 1.83 -7.30
N ALA A 177 9.02 0.80 -7.72
CA ALA A 177 9.75 0.83 -8.98
C ALA A 177 8.83 0.57 -10.17
N LEU A 178 7.85 -0.32 -9.99
CA LEU A 178 6.89 -0.68 -11.03
C LEU A 178 5.85 0.43 -11.31
N ILE A 179 5.49 1.25 -10.30
CA ILE A 179 4.55 2.38 -10.46
C ILE A 179 5.19 3.53 -11.25
N GLU A 180 6.51 3.72 -11.15
CA GLU A 180 7.27 4.62 -12.04
C GLU A 180 7.27 4.07 -13.49
N GLY A 181 7.17 2.74 -13.64
CA GLY A 181 6.99 2.04 -14.91
C GLY A 181 5.62 2.28 -15.58
N LEU A 182 4.55 2.54 -14.82
CA LEU A 182 3.27 2.94 -15.39
C LEU A 182 3.40 4.32 -16.04
N LYS A 183 3.04 4.43 -17.32
CA LYS A 183 3.21 5.65 -18.12
C LYS A 183 1.88 6.31 -18.45
N ARG A 184 1.82 7.62 -18.24
CA ARG A 184 0.66 8.46 -18.54
C ARG A 184 0.38 8.43 -20.05
N PRO A 185 -0.91 8.39 -20.47
CA PRO A 185 -1.28 8.18 -21.87
C PRO A 185 -0.74 9.25 -22.83
N SER A 186 -0.80 10.52 -22.43
CA SER A 186 -0.52 11.66 -23.31
C SER A 186 0.95 12.08 -23.34
N THR A 187 1.69 11.87 -22.25
CA THR A 187 3.07 12.37 -22.10
C THR A 187 4.11 11.26 -22.07
N GLY A 188 3.70 10.01 -21.84
CA GLY A 188 4.64 8.92 -21.54
C GLY A 188 5.40 9.11 -20.22
N ALA A 189 5.09 10.15 -19.45
CA ALA A 189 5.72 10.39 -18.15
C ALA A 189 5.28 9.32 -17.14
N PRO A 190 6.11 9.01 -16.13
CA PRO A 190 5.70 8.15 -15.02
C PRO A 190 4.38 8.61 -14.40
N VAL A 191 3.53 7.66 -14.00
CA VAL A 191 2.35 7.91 -13.19
C VAL A 191 2.77 8.56 -11.88
N LEU A 192 3.75 7.95 -11.20
CA LEU A 192 4.33 8.49 -9.97
C LEU A 192 5.84 8.41 -10.07
N SER A 193 6.51 9.55 -9.93
CA SER A 193 7.98 9.58 -9.86
C SER A 193 8.44 9.25 -8.44
N GLU A 194 9.64 8.67 -8.31
CA GLU A 194 10.28 8.39 -7.01
C GLU A 194 10.30 9.62 -6.08
N ARG A 195 10.51 10.83 -6.62
CA ARG A 195 10.54 12.09 -5.85
C ARG A 195 9.19 12.49 -5.25
N ALA A 196 8.10 11.88 -5.71
CA ALA A 196 6.76 12.10 -5.22
C ALA A 196 6.32 11.00 -4.24
N VAL A 197 7.26 10.14 -3.81
CA VAL A 197 7.03 9.10 -2.80
C VAL A 197 7.76 9.48 -1.52
N PHE A 198 7.01 9.67 -0.44
CA PHE A 198 7.51 9.97 0.89
C PHE A 198 7.46 8.69 1.72
N PHE A 199 8.61 8.05 1.89
CA PHE A 199 8.71 6.76 2.57
C PHE A 199 9.23 6.92 4.00
N THR A 200 8.52 6.33 4.97
CA THR A 200 8.99 6.19 6.35
C THR A 200 8.97 4.73 6.81
N THR A 201 10.02 4.33 7.51
CA THR A 201 10.17 2.99 8.09
C THR A 201 10.29 3.00 9.61
N ALA A 202 10.32 4.19 10.24
CA ALA A 202 10.59 4.27 11.67
C ALA A 202 9.40 3.84 12.55
N ALA A 203 9.67 2.86 13.42
CA ALA A 203 8.84 2.62 14.60
C ALA A 203 8.87 3.84 15.54
N ALA A 204 7.83 3.99 16.36
CA ALA A 204 7.90 4.89 17.50
C ALA A 204 9.02 4.43 18.44
N GLU A 205 9.85 5.39 18.91
CA GLU A 205 10.91 5.08 19.88
C GLU A 205 10.33 4.37 21.10
N ARG A 206 11.06 3.33 21.54
CA ARG A 206 10.65 2.53 22.69
C ARG A 206 10.80 3.34 23.97
N SER A 207 9.76 3.37 24.79
CA SER A 207 9.75 3.99 26.11
C SER A 207 9.47 2.96 27.19
N SER A 208 9.83 3.27 28.44
CA SER A 208 9.59 2.42 29.61
C SER A 208 8.10 2.13 29.87
N ARG A 209 7.20 2.86 29.22
CA ARG A 209 5.74 2.69 29.34
C ARG A 209 5.14 1.77 28.26
N MET A 210 5.97 1.25 27.35
CA MET A 210 5.54 0.31 26.30
C MET A 210 5.71 -1.12 26.79
N SER A 211 4.65 -1.93 26.66
CA SER A 211 4.70 -3.39 26.87
C SER A 211 5.17 -4.13 25.61
N GLY A 212 5.61 -5.38 25.76
CA GLY A 212 6.20 -6.20 24.67
C GLY A 212 7.72 -6.04 24.57
N ARG A 213 8.47 -6.93 23.90
CA ARG A 213 9.94 -6.85 23.74
C ARG A 213 10.34 -5.91 22.60
N ASP A 214 11.55 -5.33 22.66
CA ASP A 214 12.10 -4.61 21.52
C ASP A 214 12.51 -5.65 20.47
N ILE A 215 11.85 -5.61 19.32
CA ILE A 215 12.06 -6.56 18.24
C ILE A 215 13.07 -6.05 17.21
N GLY A 216 13.62 -4.84 17.43
CA GLY A 216 14.49 -4.16 16.51
C GLY A 216 13.77 -3.69 15.24
N ALA A 217 14.30 -2.66 14.59
CA ALA A 217 13.84 -2.26 13.28
C ALA A 217 14.50 -3.18 12.23
N SER A 218 13.72 -4.03 11.55
CA SER A 218 14.21 -4.78 10.38
C SER A 218 14.17 -3.90 9.15
N VAL A 219 14.96 -2.84 9.14
CA VAL A 219 15.05 -1.93 8.00
C VAL A 219 16.04 -2.53 7.01
N ARG A 220 15.59 -3.47 6.16
CA ARG A 220 16.36 -3.83 4.97
C ARG A 220 16.12 -2.75 3.92
N VAL A 221 16.78 -1.62 4.10
CA VAL A 221 16.93 -0.59 3.06
C VAL A 221 18.28 -0.79 2.36
N PRO A 222 18.39 -0.44 1.08
CA PRO A 222 19.70 -0.43 0.43
C PRO A 222 20.71 0.39 1.23
N GLY A 223 21.94 -0.11 1.38
CA GLY A 223 22.95 0.47 2.28
C GLY A 223 23.42 1.89 1.94
N PHE A 224 22.95 2.48 0.83
CA PHE A 224 23.20 3.87 0.46
C PHE A 224 22.12 4.84 0.97
N LEU A 225 20.98 4.35 1.47
CA LEU A 225 19.97 5.19 2.10
C LEU A 225 20.36 5.45 3.55
N ASP A 226 20.26 6.72 3.97
CA ASP A 226 20.41 7.10 5.37
C ASP A 226 19.14 6.72 6.16
N PRO A 227 19.21 5.76 7.10
CA PRO A 227 18.05 5.35 7.89
C PRO A 227 17.48 6.47 8.75
N GLU A 228 18.29 7.48 9.15
CA GLU A 228 17.78 8.62 9.92
C GLU A 228 16.85 9.50 9.09
N GLY A 229 17.11 9.62 7.79
CA GLY A 229 16.24 10.32 6.84
C GLY A 229 14.90 9.63 6.56
N LEU A 230 14.76 8.36 6.95
CA LEU A 230 13.53 7.55 6.81
C LEU A 230 12.68 7.53 8.09
N ARG A 231 13.04 8.35 9.08
CA ARG A 231 12.26 8.53 10.29
C ARG A 231 11.06 9.42 10.04
N TRP A 232 9.88 9.02 10.53
CA TRP A 232 8.64 9.75 10.27
C TRP A 232 8.67 11.26 10.61
N PRO A 233 9.34 11.76 11.68
CA PRO A 233 9.38 13.21 11.92
C PRO A 233 10.07 13.94 10.77
N GLN A 234 11.22 13.41 10.32
CA GLN A 234 12.02 13.93 9.21
C GLN A 234 11.27 13.83 7.88
N VAL A 235 10.59 12.71 7.64
CA VAL A 235 9.80 12.51 6.41
C VAL A 235 8.63 13.49 6.35
N LEU A 236 7.94 13.76 7.46
CA LEU A 236 6.87 14.76 7.55
C LEU A 236 7.36 16.21 7.42
N GLU A 237 8.67 16.46 7.54
CA GLU A 237 9.28 17.77 7.29
C GLU A 237 9.67 17.97 5.81
N GLN A 238 9.65 16.90 5.00
CA GLN A 238 9.97 17.01 3.58
C GLN A 238 8.89 17.81 2.85
N PRO A 239 9.27 18.73 1.94
CA PRO A 239 8.32 19.49 1.15
C PRO A 239 7.37 18.58 0.36
N GLY A 240 6.05 18.77 0.51
CA GLY A 240 5.03 17.99 -0.19
C GLY A 240 4.56 16.72 0.53
N ALA A 241 5.21 16.31 1.62
CA ALA A 241 4.87 15.07 2.33
C ALA A 241 3.47 15.09 2.94
N THR A 242 3.06 16.24 3.50
CA THR A 242 1.75 16.42 4.14
C THR A 242 0.63 16.74 3.15
N GLU A 243 0.99 16.99 1.89
CA GLU A 243 0.12 17.29 0.77
C GLU A 243 -0.12 16.06 -0.12
N ALA A 244 0.47 14.91 0.20
CA ALA A 244 0.29 13.69 -0.55
C ALA A 244 -1.20 13.30 -0.62
N ASP A 245 -1.70 13.10 -1.84
CA ASP A 245 -3.09 12.75 -2.09
C ASP A 245 -3.38 11.27 -1.85
N TRP A 246 -2.33 10.45 -1.78
CA TRP A 246 -2.41 9.03 -1.45
C TRP A 246 -1.62 8.72 -0.19
N VAL A 247 -2.19 7.85 0.65
CA VAL A 247 -1.53 7.31 1.84
C VAL A 247 -1.59 5.78 1.79
N SER A 248 -0.47 5.10 2.02
CA SER A 248 -0.36 3.65 2.11
C SER A 248 0.30 3.25 3.42
N LEU A 249 -0.35 2.37 4.19
CA LEU A 249 0.12 1.88 5.49
C LEU A 249 0.16 0.36 5.50
N ASP A 250 1.34 -0.21 5.75
CA ASP A 250 1.45 -1.62 6.13
C ASP A 250 1.16 -1.79 7.62
N LEU A 251 -0.03 -2.32 7.94
CA LEU A 251 -0.44 -2.47 9.34
C LEU A 251 0.34 -3.55 10.08
N ASP A 252 1.16 -4.32 9.38
CA ASP A 252 1.99 -5.37 9.93
C ASP A 252 3.03 -4.83 10.95
N PHE A 253 3.43 -3.57 10.78
CA PHE A 253 4.38 -2.86 11.64
C PHE A 253 3.73 -1.91 12.64
N PHE A 254 2.47 -1.50 12.39
CA PHE A 254 1.74 -0.61 13.29
C PHE A 254 1.10 -1.38 14.44
N GLN A 255 1.93 -1.90 15.36
CA GLN A 255 1.39 -2.41 16.61
C GLN A 255 0.65 -1.28 17.36
N PRO A 256 -0.62 -1.47 17.74
CA PRO A 256 -1.46 -0.42 18.31
C PRO A 256 -0.87 0.22 19.58
N SER A 257 -0.17 -0.55 20.42
CA SER A 257 0.34 -0.08 21.72
C SER A 257 1.42 1.01 21.58
N PRO A 258 2.49 0.82 20.77
CA PRO A 258 3.44 1.87 20.43
C PRO A 258 2.83 3.13 19.81
N GLN A 259 1.90 2.97 18.88
CA GLN A 259 1.48 4.09 18.03
C GLN A 259 0.29 4.86 18.57
N LEU A 260 -0.58 4.23 19.40
CA LEU A 260 -1.83 4.86 19.83
C LEU A 260 -1.86 5.25 21.31
N ARG A 261 -1.16 4.55 22.20
CA ARG A 261 -1.38 4.71 23.65
C ARG A 261 -0.35 5.54 24.40
N VAL A 262 0.94 5.47 24.06
CA VAL A 262 1.97 6.03 24.97
C VAL A 262 3.14 6.76 24.30
N SER A 263 3.42 6.46 23.03
CA SER A 263 4.51 7.11 22.29
C SER A 263 3.94 8.18 21.36
N LYS A 264 4.69 9.28 21.18
CA LYS A 264 4.44 10.30 20.15
C LYS A 264 4.71 9.72 18.75
N GLY A 265 4.08 8.60 18.39
CA GLY A 265 4.28 7.92 17.11
C GLY A 265 3.58 8.64 15.95
N LEU A 266 3.83 8.17 14.73
CA LEU A 266 3.27 8.71 13.48
C LEU A 266 1.75 8.90 13.59
N LEU A 267 1.03 7.89 14.11
CA LEU A 267 -0.43 7.94 14.25
C LEU A 267 -0.93 8.98 15.27
N ARG A 268 -0.07 9.63 16.06
CA ARG A 268 -0.44 10.75 16.94
C ARG A 268 0.14 12.08 16.51
N ASP A 269 0.98 12.12 15.47
CA ASP A 269 1.48 13.37 14.92
C ASP A 269 0.34 14.10 14.20
N ALA A 270 0.08 15.35 14.58
CA ALA A 270 -1.03 16.14 14.04
C ALA A 270 -0.92 16.36 12.53
N ARG A 271 0.30 16.44 11.98
CA ARG A 271 0.54 16.63 10.54
C ARG A 271 0.14 15.37 9.78
N PHE A 272 0.59 14.21 10.26
CA PHE A 272 0.19 12.93 9.66
C PHE A 272 -1.32 12.70 9.79
N GLN A 273 -1.92 13.10 10.90
CA GLN A 273 -3.36 13.01 11.11
C GLN A 273 -4.16 13.88 10.14
N GLY A 274 -3.68 15.10 9.88
CA GLY A 274 -4.20 15.97 8.83
C GLY A 274 -4.08 15.33 7.45
N LEU A 275 -2.88 14.82 7.11
CA LEU A 275 -2.61 14.10 5.87
C LEU A 275 -3.56 12.89 5.69
N LEU A 276 -3.63 12.00 6.67
CA LEU A 276 -4.48 10.80 6.61
C LEU A 276 -5.98 11.15 6.47
N SER A 277 -6.42 12.25 7.07
CA SER A 277 -7.81 12.70 6.96
C SER A 277 -8.11 13.42 5.65
N GLY A 278 -7.10 14.06 5.05
CA GLY A 278 -7.20 14.80 3.79
C GLY A 278 -6.89 13.99 2.53
N ALA A 279 -6.28 12.81 2.67
CA ALA A 279 -5.93 11.94 1.55
C ALA A 279 -7.16 11.52 0.75
N ARG A 280 -7.04 11.59 -0.59
CA ARG A 280 -8.07 11.12 -1.52
C ARG A 280 -8.15 9.60 -1.55
N VAL A 281 -7.00 8.95 -1.44
CA VAL A 281 -6.89 7.49 -1.43
C VAL A 281 -6.09 7.03 -0.22
N ARG A 282 -6.63 6.05 0.49
CA ARG A 282 -5.98 5.44 1.66
C ARG A 282 -5.90 3.95 1.44
N VAL A 283 -4.72 3.39 1.59
CA VAL A 283 -4.44 1.97 1.36
C VAL A 283 -3.97 1.36 2.67
N PHE A 284 -4.68 0.34 3.16
CA PHE A 284 -4.39 -0.33 4.42
C PHE A 284 -4.09 -1.80 4.17
N VAL A 285 -2.84 -2.21 4.38
CA VAL A 285 -2.39 -3.58 4.14
C VAL A 285 -2.45 -4.42 5.41
N LEU A 286 -3.04 -5.61 5.29
CA LEU A 286 -3.19 -6.61 6.35
C LEU A 286 -2.34 -7.85 6.03
N SER A 287 -1.03 -7.77 6.27
CA SER A 287 -0.13 -8.88 5.95
C SER A 287 -0.42 -10.14 6.80
N PRO A 288 -0.52 -11.35 6.20
CA PRO A 288 -0.82 -12.60 6.92
C PRO A 288 0.27 -12.99 7.93
N GLN A 289 1.53 -12.66 7.64
CA GLN A 289 2.70 -12.98 8.47
C GLN A 289 2.61 -12.37 9.89
N PHE A 290 1.78 -11.33 10.07
CA PHE A 290 1.54 -10.68 11.36
C PHE A 290 0.10 -10.85 11.88
N THR A 291 -0.83 -11.33 11.06
CA THR A 291 -2.22 -11.53 11.47
C THR A 291 -2.55 -12.97 11.88
N ASN A 292 -1.74 -13.95 11.46
CA ASN A 292 -1.87 -15.38 11.81
C ASN A 292 -0.92 -15.88 12.93
N GLY A 293 -0.38 -14.96 13.73
CA GLY A 293 0.49 -15.29 14.86
C GLY A 293 1.97 -15.08 14.56
N GLY A 294 2.36 -13.82 14.34
CA GLY A 294 3.73 -13.39 14.02
C GLY A 294 4.82 -13.87 15.00
N ASP A 295 6.07 -13.51 14.69
CA ASP A 295 7.27 -13.95 15.40
C ASP A 295 7.06 -14.12 16.92
N ARG A 296 7.16 -15.36 17.38
CA ARG A 296 7.21 -15.70 18.80
C ARG A 296 8.55 -15.25 19.37
N ILE A 297 8.59 -14.05 19.94
CA ILE A 297 9.79 -13.55 20.60
C ILE A 297 9.64 -13.69 22.12
N ASP A 298 10.14 -14.79 22.67
CA ASP A 298 10.12 -15.05 24.11
C ASP A 298 10.72 -13.87 24.93
N PRO A 299 10.16 -13.54 26.11
CA PRO A 299 9.03 -14.18 26.82
C PRO A 299 7.65 -13.62 26.45
N TRP A 300 7.54 -12.85 25.36
CA TRP A 300 6.28 -12.24 24.93
C TRP A 300 5.79 -12.88 23.64
N VAL A 301 4.67 -13.60 23.74
CA VAL A 301 3.87 -13.91 22.55
C VAL A 301 3.29 -12.58 22.06
N ILE A 302 3.92 -11.95 21.07
CA ILE A 302 3.26 -10.88 20.32
C ILE A 302 2.18 -11.58 19.49
N GLN A 303 1.01 -11.72 20.09
CA GLN A 303 -0.17 -12.17 19.39
C GLN A 303 -0.61 -11.01 18.49
N GLY A 304 -0.09 -10.97 17.27
CA GLY A 304 -0.73 -10.25 16.18
C GLY A 304 -2.12 -10.85 15.98
N HIS A 305 -3.08 -10.30 16.72
CA HIS A 305 -4.47 -10.76 16.70
C HIS A 305 -5.19 -10.02 15.60
N LEU A 306 -5.85 -10.77 14.70
CA LEU A 306 -6.81 -10.25 13.72
C LEU A 306 -7.74 -9.18 14.32
N HIS A 307 -8.21 -9.39 15.55
CA HIS A 307 -9.04 -8.45 16.27
C HIS A 307 -8.37 -7.10 16.60
N SER A 308 -7.06 -7.10 16.89
CA SER A 308 -6.30 -5.88 17.15
C SER A 308 -6.07 -5.10 15.86
N SER A 309 -5.70 -5.79 14.78
CA SER A 309 -5.55 -5.17 13.44
C SER A 309 -6.89 -4.60 12.96
N LEU A 310 -7.99 -5.32 13.15
CA LEU A 310 -9.34 -4.84 12.84
C LEU A 310 -9.71 -3.58 13.65
N ARG A 311 -9.39 -3.56 14.96
CA ARG A 311 -9.64 -2.37 15.80
C ARG A 311 -8.83 -1.17 15.34
N LEU A 312 -7.56 -1.37 14.99
CA LEU A 312 -6.71 -0.31 14.44
C LEU A 312 -7.23 0.19 13.10
N LEU A 313 -7.55 -0.72 12.18
CA LEU A 313 -8.12 -0.38 10.87
C LEU A 313 -9.41 0.44 11.02
N ASN A 314 -10.32 0.01 11.89
CA ASN A 314 -11.55 0.76 12.18
C ASN A 314 -11.28 2.13 12.82
N LEU A 315 -10.19 2.28 13.59
CA LEU A 315 -9.79 3.58 14.14
C LEU A 315 -9.24 4.51 13.05
N LEU A 316 -8.37 4.00 12.18
CA LEU A 316 -7.69 4.77 11.13
C LEU A 316 -8.61 5.21 10.00
N ARG A 317 -9.61 4.38 9.66
CA ARG A 317 -10.58 4.68 8.61
C ARG A 317 -11.54 5.80 8.99
N ARG A 318 -11.79 5.98 10.29
CA ARG A 318 -12.64 7.05 10.79
C ARG A 318 -11.89 8.38 10.69
N PRO A 319 -12.56 9.48 10.32
CA PRO A 319 -12.00 10.80 10.53
C PRO A 319 -11.62 10.91 12.00
N LEU A 320 -10.33 11.03 12.29
CA LEU A 320 -9.88 11.19 13.66
C LEU A 320 -10.35 12.58 14.10
N ARG A 321 -11.50 12.61 14.77
CA ARG A 321 -11.98 13.78 15.53
C ARG A 321 -11.03 13.95 16.71
N LEU A 322 -9.80 14.37 16.43
CA LEU A 322 -8.95 14.93 17.44
C LEU A 322 -9.60 16.25 17.79
N GLY A 323 -10.24 16.27 18.96
CA GLY A 323 -10.68 17.51 19.57
C GLY A 323 -9.51 18.46 19.54
N VAL A 324 -9.63 19.50 18.72
CA VAL A 324 -8.89 20.74 18.90
C VAL A 324 -9.05 21.06 20.38
N PRO A 325 -7.98 21.15 21.18
CA PRO A 325 -8.10 21.76 22.49
C PRO A 325 -8.66 23.15 22.20
N GLN A 326 -9.90 23.41 22.61
CA GLN A 326 -10.39 24.77 22.62
C GLN A 326 -9.39 25.55 23.49
N ALA A 327 -8.76 26.53 22.85
CA ALA A 327 -7.80 27.44 23.48
C ALA A 327 -8.42 28.14 24.69
#